data_AF-A0A971GWN3-F1
#
_entry.id   AF-A0A971GWN3-F1
#
_cell.length_a   1.000
_cell.length_b   1.000
_cell.length_c   1.000
_cell.angle_alpha   90.00
_cell.angle_beta   90.00
_cell.angle_gamma   90.00
#
_symmetry.space_group_name_H-M   'P 1'
#
loop_
_entity.id
_entity.type
_entity.pdbx_description
1 polymer ?
#
loop_
_entity_poly.entity_id
_entity_poly.type
_entity_poly.pdbx_seq_one_letter_code
_entity_poly.pdbx_strand_id
1 'polypeptide(L)'
;MYKRLSFVVSVLLVLAMIATGCTAIIQPQVDAAVQATLTANQPQIDAAVQATLTAMVPDATPTPDCKTATQQWLLDLEPLLAEWEDAVDVVVATNKASLAGPVAEMQRISREIEQTPYPPCAETAYKYLVNYCNVATKGVIDFMKGWSTYGNFDGAAKVYKKFQAEVDVLLASK
;
A
#
# COMPACT_ATOMS: atom_id res chain seq x y z
N MET A 1 61.22 10.37 54.34
CA MET A 1 59.89 10.37 53.67
C MET A 1 59.53 11.66 52.92
N TYR A 2 60.43 12.64 52.68
CA TYR A 2 60.08 13.86 51.91
C TYR A 2 60.62 13.94 50.47
N LYS A 3 61.52 13.03 50.05
CA LYS A 3 62.21 13.12 48.74
C LYS A 3 61.40 12.58 47.56
N ARG A 4 60.42 11.70 47.78
CA ARG A 4 59.59 11.10 46.72
C ARG A 4 58.36 11.95 46.36
N LEU A 5 57.91 12.82 47.26
CA LEU A 5 56.75 13.69 47.02
C LEU A 5 57.11 14.91 46.15
N SER A 6 58.34 15.42 46.28
CA SER A 6 58.82 16.58 45.51
C SER A 6 59.04 16.30 44.02
N PHE A 7 59.35 15.04 43.67
CA PHE A 7 59.54 14.62 42.28
C PHE A 7 58.22 14.48 41.52
N VAL A 8 57.16 14.01 42.18
CA VAL A 8 55.84 13.83 41.56
C VAL A 8 55.13 15.16 41.30
N VAL A 9 55.27 16.13 42.22
CA VAL A 9 54.70 17.48 42.05
C VAL A 9 55.40 18.26 40.92
N SER A 10 56.72 18.09 40.76
CA SER A 10 57.47 18.76 39.69
C SER A 10 57.15 18.20 38.30
N VAL A 11 56.92 16.88 38.18
CA VAL A 11 56.57 16.25 36.90
C VAL A 11 55.13 16.61 36.47
N LEU A 12 54.19 16.72 37.42
CA LEU A 12 52.82 17.14 37.14
C LEU A 12 52.71 18.61 36.68
N LEU A 13 53.55 19.50 37.21
CA LEU A 13 53.56 20.91 36.82
C LEU A 13 54.15 21.13 35.42
N VAL A 14 55.15 20.32 35.02
CA VAL A 14 55.73 20.37 33.66
C VAL A 14 54.78 19.79 32.62
N LEU A 15 54.04 18.71 32.93
CA LEU A 15 53.03 18.15 32.04
C LEU A 15 51.82 19.08 31.82
N ALA A 16 51.45 19.88 32.84
CA ALA A 16 50.36 20.85 32.71
C ALA A 16 50.72 22.07 31.86
N MET A 17 52.00 22.44 31.71
CA MET A 17 52.42 23.58 30.90
C MET A 17 52.61 23.28 29.40
N ILE A 18 52.75 22.00 29.01
CA ILE A 18 52.95 21.62 27.59
C ILE A 18 51.60 21.51 26.86
N ALA A 19 50.49 21.24 27.55
CA ALA A 19 49.17 21.07 26.93
C ALA A 19 48.47 22.40 26.56
N THR A 20 48.84 23.52 27.19
CA THR A 20 48.16 24.82 27.00
C THR A 20 48.80 25.70 25.94
N GLY A 21 49.93 25.29 25.35
CA GLY A 21 50.68 26.10 24.38
C GLY A 21 50.26 25.95 22.91
N CYS A 22 49.52 24.89 22.54
CA CYS A 22 49.21 24.60 21.13
C CYS A 22 47.79 24.99 20.68
N THR A 23 46.86 25.30 21.59
CA THR A 23 45.45 25.55 21.22
C THR A 23 45.10 27.01 21.01
N ALA A 24 45.94 27.97 21.39
CA ALA A 24 45.62 29.40 21.33
C ALA A 24 45.92 30.09 19.98
N ILE A 25 46.61 29.43 19.04
CA ILE A 25 47.08 30.09 17.81
C ILE A 25 46.35 29.60 16.54
N ILE A 26 45.73 28.42 16.55
CA ILE A 26 45.15 27.82 15.33
C ILE A 26 43.63 28.02 15.23
N GLN A 27 42.91 28.20 16.34
CA GLN A 27 41.45 28.25 16.37
C GLN A 27 40.80 29.35 15.48
N PRO A 28 41.21 30.64 15.54
CA PRO A 28 40.44 31.70 14.88
C PRO A 28 40.55 31.68 13.35
N GLN A 29 41.56 31.02 12.79
CA GLN A 29 41.77 30.92 11.33
C GLN A 29 40.92 29.79 10.72
N VAL A 30 40.70 28.71 11.46
CA VAL A 30 39.88 27.57 11.01
C VAL A 30 38.40 27.93 11.06
N ASP A 31 37.95 28.61 12.12
CA ASP A 31 36.55 29.01 12.28
C ASP A 31 36.10 30.01 11.19
N ALA A 32 36.95 30.98 10.84
CA ALA A 32 36.65 31.95 9.79
C ALA A 32 36.59 31.32 8.38
N ALA A 33 37.48 30.37 8.08
CA ALA A 33 37.48 29.66 6.80
C ALA A 33 36.26 28.73 6.65
N VAL A 34 35.83 28.09 7.74
CA VAL A 34 34.61 27.28 7.78
C VAL A 34 33.37 28.16 7.61
N GLN A 35 33.29 29.30 8.31
CA GLN A 35 32.17 30.24 8.20
C GLN A 35 32.05 30.85 6.79
N ALA A 36 33.18 31.18 6.16
CA ALA A 36 33.23 31.70 4.79
C ALA A 36 32.76 30.66 3.77
N THR A 37 33.15 29.40 3.95
CA THR A 37 32.75 28.30 3.07
C THR A 37 31.25 27.99 3.19
N LEU A 38 30.68 28.07 4.40
CA LEU A 38 29.24 27.90 4.62
C LEU A 38 28.43 29.04 3.98
N THR A 39 28.90 30.28 4.12
CA THR A 39 28.20 31.45 3.57
C THR A 39 28.25 31.50 2.04
N ALA A 40 29.35 31.04 1.43
CA ALA A 40 29.50 31.00 -0.03
C ALA A 40 28.60 29.94 -0.70
N ASN A 41 28.34 28.82 -0.01
CA ASN A 41 27.54 27.71 -0.54
C ASN A 41 26.04 27.81 -0.21
N GLN A 42 25.65 28.67 0.73
CA GLN A 42 24.26 28.90 1.13
C GLN A 42 23.28 29.13 -0.04
N PRO A 43 23.56 30.02 -1.02
CA PRO A 43 22.62 30.25 -2.13
C PRO A 43 22.44 29.03 -3.05
N GLN A 44 23.43 28.13 -3.14
CA GLN A 44 23.33 26.91 -3.94
C GLN A 44 22.52 25.82 -3.21
N ILE A 45 22.64 25.74 -1.88
CA ILE A 45 21.85 24.82 -1.06
C ILE A 45 20.39 25.25 -1.05
N ASP A 46 20.11 26.54 -0.88
CA ASP A 46 18.74 27.07 -0.87
C ASP A 46 18.05 26.88 -2.25
N ALA A 47 18.78 27.09 -3.36
CA ALA A 47 18.26 26.85 -4.71
C ALA A 47 17.98 25.36 -4.98
N ALA A 48 18.84 24.45 -4.51
CA ALA A 48 18.65 23.01 -4.65
C ALA A 48 17.46 22.51 -3.81
N VAL A 49 17.31 23.01 -2.58
CA VAL A 49 16.16 22.68 -1.71
C VAL A 49 14.85 23.19 -2.32
N GLN A 50 14.82 24.42 -2.84
CA GLN A 50 13.65 25.00 -3.48
C GLN A 50 13.25 24.21 -4.75
N ALA A 51 14.23 23.81 -5.57
CA ALA A 51 14.01 23.01 -6.78
C ALA A 51 13.50 21.60 -6.45
N THR A 52 13.96 21.01 -5.34
CA THR A 52 13.49 19.68 -4.90
C THR A 52 12.07 19.76 -4.33
N LEU A 53 11.71 20.85 -3.62
CA LEU A 53 10.35 21.06 -3.11
C LEU A 53 9.33 21.30 -4.24
N THR A 54 9.72 21.99 -5.31
CA THR A 54 8.82 22.25 -6.46
C THR A 54 8.63 21.02 -7.35
N ALA A 55 9.57 20.08 -7.37
CA ALA A 55 9.42 18.80 -8.05
C ALA A 55 8.52 17.79 -7.30
N MET A 56 8.21 18.04 -6.02
CA MET A 56 7.37 17.18 -5.18
C MET A 56 5.90 17.60 -5.13
N VAL A 57 5.50 18.68 -5.80
CA VAL A 57 4.07 18.99 -5.94
C VAL A 57 3.50 17.93 -6.89
N PRO A 58 2.68 16.98 -6.42
CA PRO A 58 1.98 16.09 -7.33
C PRO A 58 1.17 17.00 -8.22
N ASP A 59 1.36 16.88 -9.54
CA ASP A 59 0.43 17.44 -10.50
C ASP A 59 -0.96 17.01 -10.04
N ALA A 60 -1.79 17.98 -9.66
CA ALA A 60 -3.09 17.75 -9.05
C ALA A 60 -4.01 17.22 -10.14
N THR A 61 -3.76 15.96 -10.52
CA THR A 61 -4.63 15.21 -11.39
C THR A 61 -5.94 15.14 -10.62
N PRO A 62 -7.04 15.72 -11.14
CA PRO A 62 -8.30 15.71 -10.43
C PRO A 62 -8.64 14.26 -10.11
N THR A 63 -8.77 13.94 -8.82
CA THR A 63 -9.25 12.62 -8.40
C THR A 63 -10.57 12.39 -9.11
N PRO A 64 -10.71 11.33 -9.91
CA PRO A 64 -11.95 11.06 -10.62
C PRO A 64 -13.10 11.01 -9.62
N ASP A 65 -14.25 11.57 -10.01
CA ASP A 65 -15.46 11.43 -9.23
C ASP A 65 -15.82 9.93 -9.07
N CYS A 66 -16.65 9.62 -8.09
CA CYS A 66 -16.94 8.23 -7.76
C CYS A 66 -17.58 7.47 -8.93
N LYS A 67 -18.40 8.13 -9.74
CA LYS A 67 -19.04 7.50 -10.90
C LYS A 67 -18.00 7.13 -11.95
N THR A 68 -17.12 8.06 -12.32
CA THR A 68 -16.04 7.81 -13.29
C THR A 68 -15.10 6.71 -12.79
N ALA A 69 -14.72 6.74 -11.51
CA ALA A 69 -13.88 5.71 -10.91
C ALA A 69 -14.56 4.33 -10.88
N THR A 70 -15.86 4.29 -10.57
CA THR A 70 -16.66 3.04 -10.58
C THR A 70 -16.81 2.49 -11.99
N GLN A 71 -17.05 3.33 -13.00
CA GLN A 71 -17.13 2.91 -14.40
C GLN A 71 -15.83 2.24 -14.86
N GLN A 72 -14.69 2.86 -14.55
CA GLN A 72 -13.40 2.26 -14.91
C GLN A 72 -13.18 0.92 -14.19
N TRP A 73 -13.49 0.86 -12.90
CA TRP A 73 -13.40 -0.39 -12.14
C TRP A 73 -14.28 -1.52 -12.72
N LEU A 74 -15.49 -1.20 -13.19
CA LEU A 74 -16.36 -2.19 -13.84
C LEU A 74 -15.80 -2.67 -15.18
N LEU A 75 -15.19 -1.78 -15.98
CA LEU A 75 -14.51 -2.16 -17.22
C LEU A 75 -13.31 -3.08 -16.96
N ASP A 76 -12.56 -2.80 -15.89
CA ASP A 76 -11.42 -3.63 -15.48
C ASP A 76 -11.89 -5.01 -14.95
N LEU A 77 -13.08 -5.08 -14.36
CA LEU A 77 -13.70 -6.33 -13.88
C LEU A 77 -14.40 -7.16 -14.96
N GLU A 78 -14.91 -6.53 -16.02
CA GLU A 78 -15.67 -7.17 -17.10
C GLU A 78 -15.08 -8.49 -17.59
N PRO A 79 -13.78 -8.62 -17.93
CA PRO A 79 -13.22 -9.89 -18.38
C PRO A 79 -13.28 -11.00 -17.32
N LEU A 80 -13.08 -10.66 -16.05
CA LEU A 80 -13.17 -11.64 -14.95
C LEU A 80 -14.61 -12.06 -14.67
N LEU A 81 -15.57 -11.13 -14.84
CA LEU A 81 -16.99 -11.45 -14.69
C LEU A 81 -17.49 -12.34 -15.82
N ALA A 82 -17.05 -12.11 -17.05
CA ALA A 82 -17.36 -12.99 -18.18
C ALA A 82 -16.78 -14.39 -17.96
N GLU A 83 -15.52 -14.50 -17.52
CA GLU A 83 -14.90 -15.79 -17.22
C GLU A 83 -15.61 -16.51 -16.05
N TRP A 84 -16.06 -15.75 -15.05
CA TRP A 84 -16.85 -16.28 -13.95
C TRP A 84 -18.20 -16.85 -14.43
N GLU A 85 -18.92 -16.13 -15.30
CA GLU A 85 -20.18 -16.60 -15.88
C GLU A 85 -19.98 -17.88 -16.71
N ASP A 86 -18.95 -17.92 -17.54
CA ASP A 86 -18.59 -19.13 -18.30
C ASP A 86 -18.29 -20.32 -17.36
N ALA A 87 -17.55 -20.09 -16.27
CA ALA A 87 -17.27 -21.13 -15.27
C ALA A 87 -18.54 -21.63 -14.57
N VAL A 88 -19.49 -20.72 -14.28
CA VAL A 88 -20.80 -21.08 -13.73
C VAL A 88 -21.59 -21.94 -14.73
N ASP A 89 -21.61 -21.59 -16.01
CA ASP A 89 -22.30 -22.36 -17.05
C ASP A 89 -21.70 -23.77 -17.20
N VAL A 90 -20.37 -23.87 -17.17
CA VAL A 90 -19.68 -25.18 -17.16
C VAL A 90 -20.09 -25.99 -15.93
N VAL A 91 -20.16 -25.39 -14.74
CA VAL A 91 -20.61 -26.05 -13.52
C VAL A 91 -22.05 -26.56 -13.67
N VAL A 92 -22.96 -25.75 -14.19
CA VAL A 92 -24.37 -26.12 -14.37
C VAL A 92 -24.52 -27.28 -15.35
N ALA A 93 -23.69 -27.33 -16.40
CA ALA A 93 -23.68 -28.42 -17.37
C ALA A 93 -22.94 -29.69 -16.90
N THR A 94 -22.16 -29.60 -15.82
CA THR A 94 -21.28 -30.69 -15.37
C THR A 94 -21.95 -31.62 -14.36
N ASN A 95 -21.80 -32.93 -14.56
CA ASN A 95 -22.28 -33.91 -13.59
C ASN A 95 -21.53 -33.79 -12.26
N LYS A 96 -22.21 -34.12 -11.16
CA LYS A 96 -21.68 -34.01 -9.79
C LYS A 96 -20.31 -34.66 -9.58
N ALA A 97 -20.04 -35.80 -10.22
CA ALA A 97 -18.78 -36.54 -10.06
C ALA A 97 -17.57 -35.84 -10.71
N SER A 98 -17.82 -34.93 -11.66
CA SER A 98 -16.78 -34.25 -12.45
C SER A 98 -16.59 -32.78 -12.07
N LEU A 99 -17.29 -32.29 -11.04
CA LEU A 99 -17.30 -30.88 -10.64
C LEU A 99 -16.00 -30.37 -9.99
N ALA A 100 -15.07 -31.25 -9.62
CA ALA A 100 -13.84 -30.84 -8.94
C ALA A 100 -13.01 -29.83 -9.75
N GLY A 101 -12.89 -30.05 -11.07
CA GLY A 101 -12.19 -29.12 -11.97
C GLY A 101 -12.91 -27.77 -12.09
N PRO A 102 -14.18 -27.76 -12.54
CA PRO A 102 -14.95 -26.51 -12.67
C PRO A 102 -15.06 -25.68 -11.38
N VAL A 103 -15.19 -26.32 -10.22
CA VAL A 103 -15.20 -25.59 -8.93
C VAL A 103 -13.84 -24.97 -8.60
N ALA A 104 -12.74 -25.64 -8.93
CA ALA A 104 -11.41 -25.07 -8.74
C ALA A 104 -11.21 -23.82 -9.62
N GLU A 105 -11.82 -23.80 -10.81
CA GLU A 105 -11.79 -22.64 -11.70
C GLU A 105 -12.59 -21.47 -11.16
N MET A 106 -13.83 -21.69 -10.67
CA MET A 106 -14.57 -20.65 -9.94
C MET A 106 -13.76 -20.09 -8.78
N GLN A 107 -13.12 -20.95 -7.98
CA GLN A 107 -12.27 -20.52 -6.87
C GLN A 107 -11.06 -19.69 -7.32
N ARG A 108 -10.47 -19.98 -8.48
CA ARG A 108 -9.37 -19.20 -9.05
C ARG A 108 -9.86 -17.80 -9.40
N ILE A 109 -10.93 -17.70 -10.19
CA ILE A 109 -11.50 -16.43 -10.65
C ILE A 109 -11.96 -15.57 -9.46
N SER A 110 -12.59 -16.18 -8.45
CA SER A 110 -12.99 -15.47 -7.21
C SER A 110 -11.79 -14.80 -6.52
N ARG A 111 -10.64 -15.49 -6.46
CA ARG A 111 -9.42 -14.92 -5.85
C ARG A 111 -8.82 -13.78 -6.68
N GLU A 112 -8.99 -13.82 -8.00
CA GLU A 112 -8.53 -12.76 -8.89
C GLU A 112 -9.44 -11.53 -8.76
N ILE A 113 -10.76 -11.72 -8.71
CA ILE A 113 -11.73 -10.66 -8.40
C ILE A 113 -11.43 -10.00 -7.05
N GLU A 114 -11.08 -10.78 -6.02
CA GLU A 114 -10.69 -10.28 -4.70
C GLU A 114 -9.38 -9.46 -4.71
N GLN A 115 -8.55 -9.63 -5.74
CA GLN A 115 -7.28 -8.90 -5.91
C GLN A 115 -7.42 -7.68 -6.81
N THR A 116 -8.53 -7.55 -7.53
CA THR A 116 -8.78 -6.40 -8.40
C THR A 116 -8.90 -5.12 -7.56
N PRO A 117 -8.07 -4.09 -7.81
CA PRO A 117 -8.19 -2.81 -7.14
C PRO A 117 -9.58 -2.21 -7.37
N TYR A 118 -10.19 -1.67 -6.32
CA TYR A 118 -11.48 -1.00 -6.38
C TYR A 118 -11.38 0.41 -5.78
N PRO A 119 -12.19 1.38 -6.26
CA PRO A 119 -12.21 2.71 -5.68
C PRO A 119 -12.86 2.66 -4.29
N PRO A 120 -12.38 3.45 -3.31
CA PRO A 120 -12.93 3.43 -1.95
C PRO A 120 -14.44 3.64 -1.88
N CYS A 121 -15.01 4.42 -2.79
CA CYS A 121 -16.45 4.65 -2.83
C CYS A 121 -17.26 3.41 -3.28
N ALA A 122 -16.64 2.44 -3.97
CA ALA A 122 -17.28 1.19 -4.39
C ALA A 122 -17.04 0.02 -3.42
N GLU A 123 -16.49 0.28 -2.22
CA GLU A 123 -16.17 -0.78 -1.25
C GLU A 123 -17.38 -1.67 -0.92
N THR A 124 -18.57 -1.09 -0.79
CA THR A 124 -19.81 -1.83 -0.54
C THR A 124 -20.17 -2.75 -1.71
N ALA A 125 -20.08 -2.25 -2.94
CA ALA A 125 -20.35 -3.03 -4.14
C ALA A 125 -19.34 -4.19 -4.27
N TYR A 126 -18.05 -3.88 -4.09
CA TYR A 126 -16.98 -4.88 -4.08
C TYR A 126 -17.24 -6.00 -3.06
N LYS A 127 -17.60 -5.65 -1.83
CA LYS A 127 -17.94 -6.64 -0.79
C LYS A 127 -19.10 -7.55 -1.19
N TYR A 128 -20.13 -7.01 -1.85
CA TYR A 128 -21.22 -7.83 -2.37
C TYR A 128 -20.77 -8.74 -3.50
N LEU A 129 -19.94 -8.27 -4.43
CA LEU A 129 -19.42 -9.10 -5.52
C LEU A 129 -18.60 -10.28 -4.98
N VAL A 130 -17.64 -10.02 -4.08
CA VAL A 130 -16.84 -11.07 -3.44
C VAL A 130 -17.70 -12.06 -2.65
N ASN A 131 -18.70 -11.57 -1.93
CA ASN A 131 -19.61 -12.43 -1.18
C ASN A 131 -20.48 -13.29 -2.12
N TYR A 132 -20.90 -12.76 -3.27
CA TYR A 132 -21.61 -13.52 -4.29
C TYR A 132 -20.76 -14.70 -4.78
N CYS A 133 -19.50 -14.45 -5.17
CA CYS A 133 -18.59 -15.50 -5.63
C CYS A 133 -18.38 -16.59 -4.56
N ASN A 134 -18.18 -16.17 -3.32
CA ASN A 134 -17.99 -17.09 -2.19
C ASN A 134 -19.23 -17.95 -1.89
N VAL A 135 -20.41 -17.35 -1.85
CA VAL A 135 -21.66 -18.07 -1.57
C VAL A 135 -22.03 -19.01 -2.72
N ALA A 136 -21.84 -18.58 -3.98
CA ALA A 136 -22.05 -19.41 -5.15
C ALA A 136 -21.13 -20.63 -5.15
N THR A 137 -19.82 -20.42 -4.99
CA THR A 137 -18.81 -21.50 -4.90
C THR A 137 -19.15 -22.47 -3.77
N LYS A 138 -19.51 -21.96 -2.60
CA LYS A 138 -19.93 -22.79 -1.46
C LYS A 138 -21.17 -23.62 -1.80
N GLY A 139 -22.14 -23.05 -2.53
CA GLY A 139 -23.30 -23.76 -3.05
C GLY A 139 -22.92 -25.00 -3.86
N VAL A 140 -21.96 -24.88 -4.76
CA VAL A 140 -21.48 -26.00 -5.59
C VAL A 140 -20.72 -27.03 -4.74
N ILE A 141 -19.89 -26.61 -3.79
CA ILE A 141 -19.18 -27.52 -2.88
C ILE A 141 -20.16 -28.31 -2.01
N ASP A 142 -21.19 -27.66 -1.48
CA ASP A 142 -22.21 -28.32 -0.67
C ASP A 142 -23.05 -29.29 -1.52
N PHE A 143 -23.32 -28.94 -2.79
CA PHE A 143 -23.94 -29.84 -3.76
C PHE A 143 -23.09 -31.10 -3.97
N MET A 144 -21.78 -30.95 -4.16
CA MET A 144 -20.84 -32.07 -4.28
C MET A 144 -20.83 -32.96 -3.03
N LYS A 145 -21.00 -32.40 -1.84
CA LYS A 145 -21.11 -33.16 -0.58
C LYS A 145 -22.47 -33.84 -0.38
N GLY A 146 -23.47 -33.49 -1.19
CA GLY A 146 -24.85 -33.99 -1.05
C GLY A 146 -25.64 -33.29 0.05
N TRP A 147 -25.23 -32.08 0.42
CA TRP A 147 -25.94 -31.24 1.38
C TRP A 147 -27.02 -30.41 0.67
N SER A 148 -27.93 -29.83 1.45
CA SER A 148 -28.93 -28.89 0.90
C SER A 148 -28.25 -27.65 0.34
N THR A 149 -28.59 -27.29 -0.89
CA THR A 149 -28.00 -26.17 -1.64
C THR A 149 -28.93 -24.97 -1.75
N TYR A 150 -30.21 -25.15 -1.40
CA TYR A 150 -31.28 -24.17 -1.62
C TYR A 150 -30.95 -22.79 -1.03
N GLY A 151 -30.39 -22.78 0.19
CA GLY A 151 -30.01 -21.53 0.86
C GLY A 151 -28.80 -20.83 0.23
N ASN A 152 -27.85 -21.58 -0.34
CA ASN A 152 -26.65 -20.98 -0.92
C ASN A 152 -26.94 -20.37 -2.29
N PHE A 153 -27.64 -21.08 -3.19
CA PHE A 153 -27.91 -20.53 -4.53
C PHE A 153 -28.90 -19.35 -4.50
N ASP A 154 -29.97 -19.43 -3.68
CA ASP A 154 -30.86 -18.28 -3.43
C ASP A 154 -30.10 -17.13 -2.73
N GLY A 155 -29.22 -17.47 -1.79
CA GLY A 155 -28.33 -16.51 -1.14
C GLY A 155 -27.43 -15.78 -2.13
N ALA A 156 -26.78 -16.51 -3.05
CA ALA A 156 -25.93 -15.94 -4.09
C ALA A 156 -26.71 -14.97 -4.97
N ALA A 157 -27.89 -15.37 -5.46
CA ALA A 157 -28.74 -14.51 -6.27
C ALA A 157 -29.16 -13.23 -5.54
N LYS A 158 -29.48 -13.33 -4.24
CA LYS A 158 -29.81 -12.16 -3.40
C LYS A 158 -28.61 -11.23 -3.22
N VAL A 159 -27.42 -11.78 -3.02
CA VAL A 159 -26.19 -10.99 -2.86
C VAL A 159 -25.82 -10.30 -4.17
N TYR A 160 -25.93 -10.98 -5.31
CA TYR A 160 -25.67 -10.37 -6.62
C TYR A 160 -26.62 -9.20 -6.92
N LYS A 161 -27.90 -9.32 -6.56
CA LYS A 161 -28.85 -8.19 -6.66
C LYS A 161 -28.45 -6.98 -5.82
N LYS A 162 -27.82 -7.19 -4.66
CA LYS A 162 -27.29 -6.09 -3.83
C LYS A 162 -26.08 -5.43 -4.47
N PHE A 163 -25.20 -6.22 -5.10
CA PHE A 163 -24.10 -5.67 -5.91
C PHE A 163 -24.64 -4.78 -7.03
N GLN A 164 -25.60 -5.28 -7.83
CA GLN A 164 -26.22 -4.52 -8.91
C GLN A 164 -26.87 -3.23 -8.41
N ALA A 165 -27.66 -3.30 -7.33
CA ALA A 165 -28.31 -2.13 -6.75
C ALA A 165 -27.31 -1.07 -6.26
N GLU A 166 -26.20 -1.49 -5.65
CA GLU A 166 -25.15 -0.55 -5.21
C GLU A 166 -24.46 0.10 -6.41
N VAL A 167 -24.14 -0.69 -7.44
CA VAL A 167 -23.55 -0.17 -8.69
C VAL A 167 -24.48 0.84 -9.34
N ASP A 168 -25.78 0.57 -9.43
CA ASP A 168 -26.76 1.50 -10.01
C ASP A 168 -26.79 2.84 -9.25
N VAL A 169 -26.73 2.80 -7.91
CA VAL A 169 -26.64 4.01 -7.07
C VAL A 169 -25.35 4.79 -7.36
N LEU A 170 -24.21 4.11 -7.47
CA LEU A 170 -22.93 4.73 -7.76
C LEU A 170 -22.91 5.37 -9.16
N LEU A 171 -23.48 4.71 -10.16
CA LEU A 171 -23.52 5.21 -11.54
C LEU A 171 -24.55 6.34 -11.75
N ALA A 172 -25.55 6.43 -10.87
CA ALA A 172 -26.52 7.51 -10.83
C ALA A 172 -26.03 8.76 -10.07
N SER A 173 -24.92 8.67 -9.33
CA SER A 173 -24.32 9.81 -8.64
C SER A 173 -23.83 10.88 -9.63
N LYS A 174 -23.90 12.16 -9.21
CA LYS A 174 -23.54 13.33 -10.04
C LYS A 174 -22.10 13.77 -9.78
#